data_AF-A0ABD0W0K4-F1
#
_entry.id   AF-A0ABD0W0K4-F1
#
_cell.length_a   1.000
_cell.length_b   1.000
_cell.length_c   1.000
_cell.angle_alpha   90.00
_cell.angle_beta   90.00
_cell.angle_gamma   90.00
#
_symmetry.space_group_name_H-M   'P 1'
#
loop_
_entity.id
_entity.type
_entity.pdbx_description
1 polymer ?
#
loop_
_entity_poly.entity_id
_entity_poly.type
_entity_poly.pdbx_seq_one_letter_code
_entity_poly.pdbx_strand_id
1 'polypeptide(L)'
;MGKKKNTPAGAAAGTSSSKVIDNLKTLNSDLVNEVAEFRKQIEQLRCQPDSLNTDRDIAEATYFEISAIKYINTCNGFYCDSITPNNSTSPKLWTENWTGWFKTWDKPDPHRFAEDLGNIRQPKWGNLKNLHAVIKKMEKALTYGNAKATKLVNRLSVTKFFDIAVVPGCFLANKNKTDDATLDFEGTKYFLPSWSVSILPDCKQEVYNTAKVNAQTSIMVKKPNQAEAEPTSLIWSWKPEDLSKAVQGLEPDFTTNTLRDQILASVDASEYLCVNVSQDEQMSLQMNTAGHILHAFVNGDLIGSEYAPNGKFSFVFEKEVVLNQEMNIIALLSATVKSIGNYNDTIDLSFSKWSYKVGLNGKKQQVSLDNSNSSWNTGDMFPKKVPFTWYKIMEVFSRCSSEIGRICLKSSSVSCHYDHAVEPNTLVLFEEAGIDPSQVASFGDPQSTCGSFQIGSCNVDSAFGLVRQACVGQAKCSVPMDEKTFGASQCNYSSSRRLADQATCA
;
A
#
# COMPACT_ATOMS: atom_id res chain seq x y z
N MET A 1 -34.08 -52.86 -18.04
CA MET A 1 -34.41 -52.23 -19.33
C MET A 1 -34.83 -50.78 -19.08
N GLY A 2 -34.42 -49.83 -19.92
CA GLY A 2 -34.72 -48.40 -19.75
C GLY A 2 -33.58 -47.55 -20.34
N LYS A 3 -33.84 -46.83 -21.44
CA LYS A 3 -32.78 -46.31 -22.34
C LYS A 3 -32.18 -44.97 -21.88
N LYS A 4 -30.89 -44.77 -22.19
CA LYS A 4 -30.23 -43.46 -22.27
C LYS A 4 -30.94 -42.52 -23.27
N LYS A 5 -30.84 -41.22 -23.05
CA LYS A 5 -30.80 -40.20 -24.11
C LYS A 5 -29.62 -39.25 -23.89
N ASN A 6 -28.88 -39.00 -24.97
CA ASN A 6 -27.95 -37.89 -25.17
C ASN A 6 -28.78 -36.69 -25.74
N THR A 7 -28.39 -35.42 -25.81
CA THR A 7 -27.19 -34.57 -25.53
C THR A 7 -27.74 -33.09 -25.49
N PRO A 8 -26.98 -31.96 -25.41
CA PRO A 8 -25.53 -31.73 -25.49
C PRO A 8 -24.93 -30.86 -24.36
N ALA A 9 -23.64 -30.52 -24.49
CA ALA A 9 -22.93 -29.57 -23.63
C ALA A 9 -23.39 -28.12 -23.85
N GLY A 10 -23.36 -27.31 -22.79
CA GLY A 10 -23.54 -25.86 -22.82
C GLY A 10 -22.52 -25.18 -21.91
N ALA A 11 -21.82 -24.17 -22.43
CA ALA A 11 -20.76 -23.47 -21.71
C ALA A 11 -21.32 -22.48 -20.67
N ALA A 12 -20.74 -22.45 -19.47
CA ALA A 12 -20.77 -21.30 -18.56
C ALA A 12 -19.85 -21.53 -17.33
N ALA A 13 -18.59 -21.09 -17.40
CA ALA A 13 -17.72 -20.95 -16.24
C ALA A 13 -17.00 -19.59 -16.29
N GLY A 14 -17.79 -18.51 -16.32
CA GLY A 14 -17.30 -17.14 -16.56
C GLY A 14 -18.29 -16.06 -16.12
N THR A 15 -18.94 -16.24 -14.96
CA THR A 15 -20.04 -15.37 -14.50
C THR A 15 -20.04 -15.07 -12.99
N SER A 16 -19.04 -15.52 -12.24
CA SER A 16 -18.94 -15.23 -10.79
C SER A 16 -18.35 -13.83 -10.53
N SER A 17 -17.13 -13.57 -11.02
CA SER A 17 -16.39 -12.35 -10.67
C SER A 17 -16.99 -11.05 -11.23
N SER A 18 -17.54 -11.06 -12.45
CA SER A 18 -18.17 -9.85 -13.01
C SER A 18 -19.42 -9.46 -12.21
N LYS A 19 -20.29 -10.42 -11.85
CA LYS A 19 -21.46 -10.16 -11.00
C LYS A 19 -21.08 -9.59 -9.63
N VAL A 20 -19.98 -10.06 -9.03
CA VAL A 20 -19.48 -9.50 -7.76
C VAL A 20 -19.02 -8.05 -7.96
N ILE A 21 -18.27 -7.76 -9.02
CA ILE A 21 -17.80 -6.40 -9.33
C ILE A 21 -18.98 -5.46 -9.63
N ASP A 22 -19.97 -5.90 -10.39
CA ASP A 22 -21.12 -5.09 -10.75
C ASP A 22 -22.05 -4.85 -9.55
N ASN A 23 -22.23 -5.85 -8.67
CA ASN A 23 -22.92 -5.66 -7.38
C ASN A 23 -22.19 -4.65 -6.48
N LEU A 24 -20.85 -4.67 -6.44
CA LEU A 24 -20.06 -3.71 -5.66
C LEU A 24 -20.14 -2.29 -6.22
N LYS A 25 -20.22 -2.12 -7.55
CA LYS A 25 -20.45 -0.81 -8.18
C LYS A 25 -21.83 -0.24 -7.81
N THR A 26 -22.88 -1.07 -7.86
CA THR A 26 -24.23 -0.66 -7.45
C THR A 26 -24.25 -0.25 -5.99
N LEU A 27 -23.72 -1.09 -5.09
CA LEU A 27 -23.67 -0.79 -3.65
C LEU A 27 -22.89 0.51 -3.35
N ASN A 28 -21.79 0.76 -4.05
CA ASN A 28 -21.02 1.99 -3.91
C ASN A 28 -21.78 3.22 -4.45
N SER A 29 -22.54 3.07 -5.54
CA SER A 29 -23.40 4.13 -6.07
C SER A 29 -24.54 4.47 -5.11
N ASP A 30 -25.18 3.46 -4.52
CA ASP A 30 -26.27 3.64 -3.56
C ASP A 30 -25.78 4.34 -2.29
N LEU A 31 -24.62 3.93 -1.77
CA LEU A 31 -23.98 4.56 -0.61
C LEU A 31 -23.58 6.03 -0.87
N VAL A 32 -23.06 6.34 -2.07
CA VAL A 32 -22.75 7.72 -2.48
C VAL A 32 -24.02 8.57 -2.55
N ASN A 33 -25.13 8.02 -3.03
CA ASN A 33 -26.43 8.70 -3.07
C ASN A 33 -27.00 8.94 -1.66
N GLU A 34 -26.94 7.95 -0.75
CA GLU A 34 -27.33 8.13 0.66
C GLU A 34 -26.50 9.23 1.34
N VAL A 35 -25.18 9.22 1.18
CA VAL A 35 -24.29 10.25 1.76
C VAL A 35 -24.57 11.63 1.18
N ALA A 36 -24.90 11.73 -0.11
CA ALA A 36 -25.30 12.99 -0.74
C ALA A 36 -26.63 13.52 -0.19
N GLU A 37 -27.61 12.65 0.06
CA GLU A 37 -28.92 13.04 0.59
C GLU A 37 -28.83 13.43 2.08
N PHE A 38 -28.06 12.70 2.89
CA PHE A 38 -27.75 13.12 4.27
C PHE A 38 -27.03 14.48 4.32
N ARG A 39 -26.12 14.76 3.38
CA ARG A 39 -25.49 16.10 3.28
C ARG A 39 -26.50 17.21 3.00
N LYS A 40 -27.46 17.00 2.08
CA LYS A 40 -28.55 17.98 1.86
C LYS A 40 -29.39 18.21 3.11
N GLN A 41 -29.75 17.15 3.83
CA GLN A 41 -30.54 17.25 5.07
C GLN A 41 -29.78 18.06 6.14
N ILE A 42 -28.47 17.81 6.30
CA ILE A 42 -27.61 18.58 7.21
C ILE A 42 -27.50 20.05 6.79
N GLU A 43 -27.41 20.37 5.50
CA GLU A 43 -27.40 21.76 5.03
C GLU A 43 -28.75 22.47 5.22
N GLN A 44 -29.88 21.78 5.00
CA GLN A 44 -31.22 22.32 5.27
C GLN A 44 -31.43 22.63 6.75
N LEU A 45 -31.03 21.73 7.65
CA LEU A 45 -31.07 21.94 9.11
C LEU A 45 -30.17 23.10 9.55
N ARG A 46 -29.08 23.38 8.82
CA ARG A 46 -28.18 24.51 9.08
C ARG A 46 -28.78 25.88 8.76
N CYS A 47 -29.88 25.93 8.02
CA CYS A 47 -30.52 27.17 7.55
C CYS A 47 -31.78 27.57 8.33
N GLN A 48 -32.16 26.84 9.40
CA GLN A 48 -33.29 27.20 10.27
C GLN A 48 -32.89 27.22 11.75
N PRO A 49 -32.44 28.36 12.30
CA PRO A 49 -32.11 28.48 13.72
C PRO A 49 -33.34 28.45 14.64
N ASP A 50 -34.49 28.92 14.15
CA ASP A 50 -35.64 29.29 15.00
C ASP A 50 -36.69 28.18 15.19
N SER A 51 -36.53 27.01 14.57
CA SER A 51 -37.46 25.86 14.69
C SER A 51 -37.06 24.82 15.75
N LEU A 52 -35.86 24.92 16.33
CA LEU A 52 -35.25 23.92 17.23
C LEU A 52 -35.95 23.75 18.61
N ASN A 53 -37.03 24.48 18.90
CA ASN A 53 -37.68 24.47 20.21
C ASN A 53 -38.80 23.41 20.36
N THR A 54 -39.10 22.66 19.30
CA THR A 54 -40.02 21.50 19.32
C THR A 54 -39.32 20.13 19.28
N ASP A 55 -37.99 20.11 19.11
CA ASP A 55 -37.22 18.86 18.91
C ASP A 55 -36.91 18.08 20.20
N ARG A 56 -37.34 18.55 21.38
CA ARG A 56 -36.98 17.88 22.63
C ARG A 56 -37.53 16.44 22.72
N ASP A 57 -38.77 16.21 22.27
CA ASP A 57 -39.38 14.87 22.26
C ASP A 57 -38.77 13.99 21.17
N ILE A 58 -38.33 14.56 20.03
CA ILE A 58 -37.66 13.84 18.95
C ILE A 58 -36.22 13.46 19.34
N ALA A 59 -35.52 14.36 20.03
CA ALA A 59 -34.21 14.10 20.62
C ALA A 59 -34.27 13.04 21.73
N GLU A 60 -35.28 13.09 22.62
CA GLU A 60 -35.48 12.07 23.65
C GLU A 60 -35.87 10.71 23.03
N ALA A 61 -36.69 10.68 21.96
CA ALA A 61 -37.04 9.45 21.23
C ALA A 61 -35.87 8.84 20.44
N THR A 62 -35.12 9.64 19.68
CA THR A 62 -33.93 9.15 18.96
C THR A 62 -32.80 8.77 19.91
N TYR A 63 -32.64 9.45 21.06
CA TYR A 63 -31.74 9.01 22.12
C TYR A 63 -32.17 7.64 22.69
N PHE A 64 -33.47 7.40 22.84
CA PHE A 64 -34.01 6.09 23.24
C PHE A 64 -33.68 4.99 22.21
N GLU A 65 -33.93 5.22 20.93
CA GLU A 65 -33.63 4.24 19.87
C GLU A 65 -32.12 3.99 19.69
N ILE A 66 -31.30 5.04 19.73
CA ILE A 66 -29.82 4.92 19.66
C ILE A 66 -29.29 4.18 20.89
N SER A 67 -29.86 4.39 22.08
CA SER A 67 -29.50 3.64 23.30
C SER A 67 -29.87 2.14 23.23
N ALA A 68 -30.78 1.77 22.33
CA ALA A 68 -31.17 0.38 22.07
C ALA A 68 -30.24 -0.35 21.09
N ILE A 69 -29.34 0.36 20.40
CA ILE A 69 -28.37 -0.24 19.47
C ILE A 69 -27.34 -1.05 20.27
N LYS A 70 -27.48 -2.38 20.24
CA LYS A 70 -26.50 -3.31 20.80
C LYS A 70 -25.26 -3.39 19.91
N TYR A 71 -24.27 -2.54 20.17
CA TYR A 71 -22.93 -2.66 19.59
C TYR A 71 -21.95 -3.34 20.56
N ILE A 72 -20.91 -3.98 20.03
CA ILE A 72 -19.79 -4.52 20.81
C ILE A 72 -18.68 -3.47 20.82
N ASN A 73 -18.28 -2.99 22.01
CA ASN A 73 -17.10 -2.14 22.12
C ASN A 73 -15.81 -2.98 22.02
N THR A 74 -14.81 -2.46 21.33
CA THR A 74 -13.51 -3.10 21.12
C THR A 74 -12.39 -2.24 21.68
N CYS A 75 -11.15 -2.75 21.67
CA CYS A 75 -9.96 -2.02 22.08
C CYS A 75 -8.92 -1.99 20.96
N ASN A 76 -8.22 -0.86 20.83
CA ASN A 76 -7.05 -0.66 19.97
C ASN A 76 -5.88 -0.19 20.85
N GLY A 77 -4.66 -0.65 20.58
CA GLY A 77 -3.49 -0.25 21.36
C GLY A 77 -2.36 -1.27 21.38
N PHE A 78 -1.33 -0.98 22.19
CA PHE A 78 -0.28 -1.94 22.55
C PHE A 78 -0.72 -2.93 23.64
N TYR A 79 -1.69 -2.56 24.48
CA TYR A 79 -2.22 -3.36 25.57
C TYR A 79 -3.72 -3.16 25.73
N CYS A 80 -4.47 -4.26 25.76
CA CYS A 80 -5.92 -4.28 25.95
C CYS A 80 -6.34 -5.29 27.04
N ASP A 81 -5.47 -5.64 27.98
CA ASP A 81 -5.80 -6.57 29.06
C ASP A 81 -6.82 -5.99 30.06
N SER A 82 -6.97 -4.66 30.12
CA SER A 82 -7.87 -3.95 31.03
C SER A 82 -9.26 -3.60 30.50
N ILE A 83 -9.57 -3.71 29.19
CA ILE A 83 -10.91 -3.33 28.68
C ILE A 83 -12.02 -4.23 29.26
N THR A 84 -13.14 -3.63 29.62
CA THR A 84 -14.39 -4.30 29.99
C THR A 84 -15.41 -4.11 28.86
N PRO A 85 -16.09 -5.17 28.41
CA PRO A 85 -17.22 -5.04 27.48
C PRO A 85 -18.34 -4.17 28.06
N ASN A 86 -19.02 -3.41 27.21
CA ASN A 86 -20.16 -2.56 27.55
C ASN A 86 -21.41 -3.36 28.01
N ASN A 87 -21.45 -4.66 27.69
CA ASN A 87 -22.51 -5.59 28.08
C ASN A 87 -21.88 -6.93 28.50
N SER A 88 -22.40 -7.55 29.56
CA SER A 88 -21.91 -8.85 30.07
C SER A 88 -22.01 -10.01 29.07
N THR A 89 -22.85 -9.88 28.04
CA THR A 89 -22.98 -10.86 26.93
C THR A 89 -22.08 -10.55 25.74
N SER A 90 -21.42 -9.39 25.71
CA SER A 90 -20.49 -9.01 24.63
C SER A 90 -19.10 -9.60 24.85
N PRO A 91 -18.45 -10.13 23.80
CA PRO A 91 -17.08 -10.64 23.91
C PRO A 91 -16.08 -9.50 24.12
N LYS A 92 -14.97 -9.81 24.79
CA LYS A 92 -13.81 -8.91 24.88
C LYS A 92 -12.97 -9.00 23.62
N LEU A 93 -12.96 -7.95 22.81
CA LEU A 93 -12.26 -7.91 21.52
C LEU A 93 -11.15 -6.87 21.48
N TRP A 94 -10.00 -7.26 20.91
CA TRP A 94 -8.87 -6.39 20.59
C TRP A 94 -8.76 -6.32 19.07
N THR A 95 -9.21 -5.21 18.48
CA THR A 95 -9.31 -5.02 17.02
C THR A 95 -7.97 -4.63 16.40
N GLU A 96 -7.17 -3.79 17.07
CA GLU A 96 -5.84 -3.41 16.61
C GLU A 96 -4.78 -3.68 17.68
N ASN A 97 -4.12 -4.84 17.58
CA ASN A 97 -2.87 -5.10 18.29
C ASN A 97 -1.71 -4.42 17.53
N TRP A 98 -1.28 -3.25 18.02
CA TRP A 98 -0.28 -2.43 17.36
C TRP A 98 1.10 -3.12 17.33
N THR A 99 1.41 -3.75 16.19
CA THR A 99 2.66 -4.50 15.97
C THR A 99 3.91 -3.60 15.79
N GLY A 100 3.73 -2.28 15.75
CA GLY A 100 4.72 -1.24 15.48
C GLY A 100 4.03 0.11 15.33
N TRP A 101 4.64 1.04 14.60
CA TRP A 101 4.05 2.33 14.24
C TRP A 101 4.26 2.63 12.76
N PHE A 102 3.49 3.56 12.19
CA PHE A 102 3.64 3.98 10.80
C PHE A 102 4.88 4.87 10.61
N LYS A 103 5.47 4.83 9.41
CA LYS A 103 6.60 5.70 9.05
C LYS A 103 6.08 7.10 8.70
N THR A 104 6.81 8.12 9.14
CA THR A 104 6.56 9.52 8.82
C THR A 104 7.83 10.15 8.25
N TRP A 105 7.67 11.17 7.41
CA TRP A 105 8.78 11.98 6.92
C TRP A 105 9.51 12.68 8.08
N ASP A 106 10.83 12.86 7.93
CA ASP A 106 11.73 13.47 8.92
C ASP A 106 11.74 12.86 10.33
N LYS A 107 11.20 11.65 10.50
CA LYS A 107 11.25 10.90 11.77
C LYS A 107 12.17 9.68 11.66
N PRO A 108 12.76 9.23 12.79
CA PRO A 108 13.47 7.96 12.84
C PRO A 108 12.59 6.85 12.28
N ASP A 109 13.19 5.97 11.49
CA ASP A 109 12.46 4.84 10.93
C ASP A 109 11.81 4.03 12.05
N PRO A 110 10.47 3.82 12.01
CA PRO A 110 9.85 2.92 12.95
C PRO A 110 10.46 1.53 12.74
N HIS A 111 10.41 0.70 13.78
CA HIS A 111 11.03 -0.63 13.74
C HIS A 111 10.51 -1.55 12.62
N ARG A 112 9.50 -1.17 11.81
CA ARG A 112 8.92 -1.90 10.67
C ARG A 112 8.74 -0.92 9.50
N PHE A 113 9.31 -1.24 8.35
CA PHE A 113 9.12 -0.52 7.09
C PHE A 113 7.86 -1.01 6.34
N ALA A 114 7.37 -0.24 5.36
CA ALA A 114 6.26 -0.70 4.52
C ALA A 114 6.73 -1.82 3.56
N GLU A 115 7.98 -1.72 3.14
CA GLU A 115 8.71 -2.66 2.30
C GLU A 115 8.99 -4.01 3.02
N ASP A 116 8.84 -4.08 4.34
CA ASP A 116 8.95 -5.34 5.11
C ASP A 116 7.74 -6.27 4.92
N LEU A 117 6.67 -5.83 4.24
CA LEU A 117 5.41 -6.58 4.14
C LEU A 117 5.53 -7.94 3.43
N GLY A 118 6.52 -8.12 2.55
CA GLY A 118 6.74 -9.39 1.84
C GLY A 118 7.57 -10.43 2.59
N ASN A 119 8.24 -10.08 3.70
CA ASN A 119 9.29 -10.93 4.31
C ASN A 119 8.95 -11.44 5.71
N ILE A 120 9.35 -12.69 6.02
CA ILE A 120 9.19 -13.28 7.35
C ILE A 120 10.16 -12.63 8.34
N ARG A 121 9.67 -11.67 9.13
CA ARG A 121 10.47 -11.01 10.14
C ARG A 121 10.61 -11.83 11.42
N GLN A 122 11.78 -12.42 11.62
CA GLN A 122 12.16 -13.06 12.88
C GLN A 122 12.77 -12.05 13.88
N PRO A 123 12.76 -12.36 15.20
CA PRO A 123 12.07 -13.48 15.84
C PRO A 123 10.56 -13.24 16.03
N LYS A 124 10.04 -12.05 15.71
CA LYS A 124 8.64 -11.65 15.97
C LYS A 124 7.63 -12.64 15.38
N TRP A 125 7.77 -13.00 14.10
CA TRP A 125 6.87 -13.95 13.45
C TRP A 125 6.93 -15.35 14.09
N GLY A 126 8.12 -15.90 14.32
CA GLY A 126 8.30 -17.22 14.92
C GLY A 126 7.79 -17.29 16.36
N ASN A 127 8.03 -16.25 17.15
CA ASN A 127 7.56 -16.18 18.53
C ASN A 127 6.02 -16.11 18.59
N LEU A 128 5.39 -15.27 17.75
CA LEU A 128 3.93 -15.19 17.67
C LEU A 128 3.29 -16.47 17.09
N LYS A 129 3.93 -17.13 16.11
CA LYS A 129 3.51 -18.44 15.61
C LYS A 129 3.50 -19.48 16.74
N ASN A 130 4.55 -19.51 17.56
CA ASN A 130 4.64 -20.43 18.70
C ASN A 130 3.58 -20.10 19.78
N LEU A 131 3.36 -18.82 20.10
CA LEU A 131 2.28 -18.37 20.99
C LEU A 131 0.91 -18.87 20.50
N HIS A 132 0.57 -18.64 19.22
CA HIS A 132 -0.70 -19.06 18.64
C HIS A 132 -0.86 -20.59 18.66
N ALA A 133 0.21 -21.35 18.37
CA ALA A 133 0.19 -22.81 18.43
C ALA A 133 -0.09 -23.33 19.85
N VAL A 134 0.42 -22.68 20.89
CA VAL A 134 0.16 -23.05 22.29
C VAL A 134 -1.25 -22.63 22.74
N ILE A 135 -1.72 -21.43 22.37
CA ILE A 135 -3.11 -21.00 22.62
C ILE A 135 -4.10 -21.98 21.96
N LYS A 136 -3.82 -22.45 20.74
CA LYS A 136 -4.66 -23.44 20.05
C LYS A 136 -4.71 -24.81 20.74
N LYS A 137 -3.64 -25.25 21.42
CA LYS A 137 -3.70 -26.43 22.30
C LYS A 137 -4.66 -26.27 23.48
N MET A 138 -4.92 -25.03 23.91
CA MET A 138 -5.80 -24.67 25.03
C MET A 138 -7.22 -24.32 24.59
N GLU A 139 -7.56 -24.38 23.29
CA GLU A 139 -8.80 -23.84 22.72
C GLU A 139 -10.04 -24.30 23.50
N LYS A 140 -10.20 -25.61 23.77
CA LYS A 140 -11.33 -26.13 24.53
C LYS A 140 -11.42 -25.58 25.97
N ALA A 141 -10.30 -25.41 26.65
CA ALA A 141 -10.26 -24.86 27.99
C ALA A 141 -10.61 -23.36 28.01
N LEU A 142 -10.20 -22.63 26.97
CA LEU A 142 -10.46 -21.20 26.82
C LEU A 142 -11.91 -20.88 26.41
N THR A 143 -12.57 -21.77 25.65
CA THR A 143 -13.94 -21.53 25.14
C THR A 143 -15.04 -22.17 25.98
N TYR A 144 -14.77 -23.32 26.62
CA TYR A 144 -15.77 -24.05 27.42
C TYR A 144 -15.45 -24.10 28.92
N GLY A 145 -14.22 -23.71 29.32
CA GLY A 145 -13.78 -23.77 30.70
C GLY A 145 -14.10 -22.51 31.51
N ASN A 146 -14.28 -22.70 32.81
CA ASN A 146 -14.41 -21.63 33.78
C ASN A 146 -13.05 -20.97 34.04
N ALA A 147 -12.99 -19.64 34.05
CA ALA A 147 -11.77 -18.87 34.27
C ALA A 147 -11.66 -18.36 35.72
N LYS A 148 -10.56 -18.70 36.41
CA LYS A 148 -10.23 -18.17 37.75
C LYS A 148 -8.89 -17.44 37.71
N ALA A 149 -8.95 -16.12 37.81
CA ALA A 149 -7.77 -15.26 37.99
C ALA A 149 -7.46 -15.05 39.48
N THR A 150 -6.23 -15.30 39.88
CA THR A 150 -5.72 -15.14 41.25
C THR A 150 -4.51 -14.22 41.21
N LYS A 151 -4.59 -13.07 41.89
CA LYS A 151 -3.44 -12.19 42.12
C LYS A 151 -2.66 -12.72 43.32
N LEU A 152 -1.33 -12.72 43.20
CA LEU A 152 -0.40 -13.15 44.24
C LEU A 152 0.45 -11.95 44.69
N VAL A 153 1.32 -12.18 45.67
CA VAL A 153 2.32 -11.18 46.10
C VAL A 153 3.30 -10.85 44.96
N ASN A 154 4.05 -9.76 45.11
CA ASN A 154 5.12 -9.34 44.20
C ASN A 154 4.67 -9.23 42.72
N ARG A 155 3.44 -8.76 42.47
CA ARG A 155 2.85 -8.58 41.13
C ARG A 155 2.79 -9.85 40.26
N LEU A 156 2.87 -11.02 40.89
CA LEU A 156 2.62 -12.30 40.25
C LEU A 156 1.10 -12.56 40.15
N SER A 157 0.67 -13.32 39.15
CA SER A 157 -0.73 -13.76 39.06
C SER A 157 -0.85 -15.05 38.27
N VAL A 158 -1.86 -15.85 38.61
CA VAL A 158 -2.23 -17.09 37.92
C VAL A 158 -3.64 -16.95 37.37
N THR A 159 -3.84 -17.29 36.10
CA THR A 159 -5.18 -17.49 35.52
C THR A 159 -5.32 -18.95 35.12
N LYS A 160 -6.22 -19.67 35.77
CA LYS A 160 -6.54 -21.08 35.49
C LYS A 160 -7.88 -21.18 34.78
N PHE A 161 -7.90 -21.86 33.64
CA PHE A 161 -9.07 -22.27 32.88
C PHE A 161 -9.33 -23.75 33.13
N PHE A 162 -10.52 -24.12 33.58
CA PHE A 162 -10.81 -25.50 34.01
C PHE A 162 -12.28 -25.84 33.89
N ASP A 163 -12.57 -27.13 33.69
CA ASP A 163 -13.91 -27.72 33.79
C ASP A 163 -13.76 -29.23 34.04
N ILE A 164 -14.86 -29.94 34.31
CA ILE A 164 -14.89 -31.41 34.40
C ILE A 164 -14.63 -32.03 33.01
N ALA A 165 -15.10 -31.37 31.94
CA ALA A 165 -15.04 -31.91 30.57
C ALA A 165 -13.79 -31.49 29.76
N VAL A 166 -12.83 -30.74 30.33
CA VAL A 166 -11.67 -30.20 29.61
C VAL A 166 -10.35 -30.43 30.36
N VAL A 167 -9.26 -30.58 29.61
CA VAL A 167 -7.90 -30.48 30.18
C VAL A 167 -7.69 -29.04 30.65
N PRO A 168 -7.29 -28.78 31.91
CA PRO A 168 -7.16 -27.42 32.43
C PRO A 168 -5.92 -26.72 31.86
N GLY A 169 -6.04 -25.43 31.57
CA GLY A 169 -4.96 -24.60 31.04
C GLY A 169 -4.62 -23.43 31.96
N CYS A 170 -3.33 -23.16 32.17
CA CYS A 170 -2.86 -22.13 33.10
C CYS A 170 -1.95 -21.09 32.45
N PHE A 171 -2.10 -19.84 32.88
CA PHE A 171 -1.20 -18.73 32.58
C PHE A 171 -0.57 -18.23 33.88
N LEU A 172 0.76 -18.23 33.95
CA LEU A 172 1.54 -17.73 35.09
C LEU A 172 2.22 -16.43 34.67
N ALA A 173 1.85 -15.29 35.24
CA ALA A 173 2.32 -13.98 34.80
C ALA A 173 3.16 -13.28 35.87
N ASN A 174 4.31 -12.72 35.45
CA ASN A 174 5.13 -11.78 36.21
C ASN A 174 4.94 -10.37 35.64
N LYS A 175 4.22 -9.49 36.38
CA LYS A 175 3.97 -8.10 35.96
C LYS A 175 5.02 -7.10 36.49
N ASN A 176 6.14 -7.55 37.06
CA ASN A 176 7.30 -6.69 37.33
C ASN A 176 8.01 -6.35 36.02
N LYS A 177 8.48 -5.12 35.85
CA LYS A 177 9.15 -4.67 34.61
C LYS A 177 10.66 -4.89 34.60
N THR A 178 11.21 -5.29 35.75
CA THR A 178 12.64 -5.29 36.09
C THR A 178 13.06 -6.63 36.65
N ASP A 179 12.27 -7.16 37.60
CA ASP A 179 12.69 -8.28 38.43
C ASP A 179 12.10 -9.60 37.97
N ASP A 180 12.97 -10.59 37.77
CA ASP A 180 12.60 -11.98 37.55
C ASP A 180 12.06 -12.60 38.86
N ALA A 181 11.24 -13.64 38.73
CA ALA A 181 10.62 -14.30 39.89
C ALA A 181 10.57 -15.82 39.73
N THR A 182 10.55 -16.53 40.84
CA THR A 182 10.19 -17.96 40.88
C THR A 182 8.85 -18.10 41.59
N LEU A 183 7.86 -18.67 40.89
CA LEU A 183 6.53 -18.94 41.43
C LEU A 183 6.41 -20.42 41.80
N ASP A 184 6.03 -20.72 43.03
CA ASP A 184 5.53 -22.04 43.41
C ASP A 184 4.03 -22.13 43.07
N PHE A 185 3.66 -23.07 42.21
CA PHE A 185 2.28 -23.30 41.79
C PHE A 185 2.00 -24.81 41.75
N GLU A 186 1.01 -25.23 42.55
CA GLU A 186 0.62 -26.65 42.73
C GLU A 186 1.83 -27.55 43.08
N GLY A 187 2.79 -27.04 43.87
CA GLY A 187 3.99 -27.74 44.34
C GLY A 187 5.14 -27.78 43.32
N THR A 188 4.98 -27.14 42.17
CA THR A 188 6.00 -27.03 41.12
C THR A 188 6.51 -25.60 41.03
N LYS A 189 7.84 -25.43 40.93
CA LYS A 189 8.48 -24.11 40.84
C LYS A 189 8.72 -23.71 39.38
N TYR A 190 8.20 -22.56 38.98
CA TYR A 190 8.32 -21.99 37.64
C TYR A 190 9.13 -20.71 37.67
N PHE A 191 10.18 -20.63 36.85
CA PHE A 191 10.97 -19.42 36.66
C PHE A 191 10.30 -18.50 35.62
N LEU A 192 9.89 -17.31 36.06
CA LEU A 192 9.18 -16.29 35.30
C LEU A 192 10.06 -15.05 35.14
N PRO A 193 10.67 -14.82 33.95
CA PRO A 193 11.35 -13.58 33.64
C PRO A 193 10.46 -12.35 33.89
N SER A 194 11.08 -11.20 34.12
CA SER A 194 10.41 -9.90 34.15
C SER A 194 9.54 -9.68 32.90
N TRP A 195 8.40 -9.04 33.11
CA TRP A 195 7.39 -8.71 32.09
C TRP A 195 6.98 -9.90 31.20
N SER A 196 6.79 -11.08 31.79
CA SER A 196 6.51 -12.31 31.05
C SER A 196 5.27 -13.07 31.51
N VAL A 197 4.73 -13.89 30.61
CA VAL A 197 3.67 -14.87 30.88
C VAL A 197 4.13 -16.24 30.40
N SER A 198 4.19 -17.21 31.30
CA SER A 198 4.33 -18.63 31.01
C SER A 198 2.98 -19.28 30.78
N ILE A 199 2.90 -20.16 29.78
CA ILE A 199 1.68 -20.81 29.32
C ILE A 199 1.85 -22.33 29.48
N LEU A 200 0.93 -22.92 30.25
CA LEU A 200 0.91 -24.34 30.62
C LEU A 200 -0.40 -24.95 30.12
N PRO A 201 -0.42 -25.63 28.95
CA PRO A 201 -1.66 -26.15 28.36
C PRO A 201 -2.39 -27.23 29.17
N ASP A 202 -1.71 -27.82 30.15
CA ASP A 202 -2.19 -28.86 31.06
C ASP A 202 -2.09 -28.45 32.55
N CYS A 203 -1.78 -27.18 32.82
CA CYS A 203 -1.41 -26.63 34.13
C CYS A 203 -0.17 -27.26 34.82
N LYS A 204 0.65 -28.07 34.12
CA LYS A 204 1.82 -28.77 34.71
C LYS A 204 3.13 -28.48 33.98
N GLN A 205 3.14 -28.41 32.66
CA GLN A 205 4.36 -28.17 31.90
C GLN A 205 4.35 -26.79 31.24
N GLU A 206 5.37 -25.98 31.50
CA GLU A 206 5.59 -24.75 30.71
C GLU A 206 5.98 -25.15 29.28
N VAL A 207 5.14 -24.79 28.31
CA VAL A 207 5.39 -25.06 26.88
C VAL A 207 5.84 -23.79 26.15
N TYR A 208 5.54 -22.62 26.70
CA TYR A 208 5.92 -21.31 26.14
C TYR A 208 5.99 -20.26 27.24
N ASN A 209 6.92 -19.30 27.11
CA ASN A 209 6.93 -18.07 27.90
C ASN A 209 7.18 -16.88 26.95
N THR A 210 6.47 -15.78 27.14
CA THR A 210 6.52 -14.62 26.22
C THR A 210 7.89 -13.96 26.08
N ALA A 211 8.79 -14.11 27.06
CA ALA A 211 10.15 -13.57 27.06
C ALA A 211 11.23 -14.60 26.69
N LYS A 212 10.95 -15.91 26.77
CA LYS A 212 11.88 -17.00 26.40
C LYS A 212 11.83 -17.25 24.89
N VAL A 213 12.46 -16.36 24.12
CA VAL A 213 12.40 -16.35 22.64
C VAL A 213 13.35 -17.40 22.04
N ASN A 214 12.79 -18.52 21.60
CA ASN A 214 13.52 -19.63 20.99
C ASN A 214 13.63 -19.55 19.44
N ALA A 215 13.17 -18.47 18.82
CA ALA A 215 13.22 -18.28 17.36
C ALA A 215 14.54 -17.61 16.94
N GLN A 216 15.21 -18.15 15.92
CA GLN A 216 16.44 -17.56 15.35
C GLN A 216 16.15 -16.13 14.85
N THR A 217 16.96 -15.15 15.27
CA THR A 217 16.85 -13.76 14.79
C THR A 217 17.38 -13.62 13.37
N SER A 218 16.65 -12.88 12.51
CA SER A 218 17.09 -12.49 11.17
C SER A 218 17.40 -10.99 11.14
N ILE A 219 18.45 -10.59 10.43
CA ILE A 219 18.80 -9.18 10.18
C ILE A 219 18.59 -8.91 8.69
N MET A 220 17.73 -7.93 8.37
CA MET A 220 17.55 -7.45 7.00
C MET A 220 18.76 -6.59 6.62
N VAL A 221 19.37 -6.87 5.47
CA VAL A 221 20.49 -6.09 4.92
C VAL A 221 20.10 -5.62 3.53
N LYS A 222 20.03 -4.30 3.32
CA LYS A 222 19.97 -3.73 1.98
C LYS A 222 21.33 -3.95 1.33
N LYS A 223 21.38 -4.85 0.35
CA LYS A 223 22.54 -5.01 -0.53
C LYS A 223 22.28 -4.24 -1.82
N PRO A 224 23.30 -3.61 -2.43
CA PRO A 224 23.26 -3.23 -3.85
C PRO A 224 22.76 -4.42 -4.68
N ASN A 225 21.82 -4.18 -5.60
CA ASN A 225 21.45 -5.20 -6.56
C ASN A 225 22.57 -5.32 -7.62
N GLN A 226 22.62 -6.42 -8.37
CA GLN A 226 23.64 -6.57 -9.42
C GLN A 226 23.41 -5.62 -10.62
N ALA A 227 22.25 -4.95 -10.70
CA ALA A 227 22.00 -3.90 -11.69
C ALA A 227 22.77 -2.60 -11.39
N GLU A 228 23.23 -2.37 -10.16
CA GLU A 228 24.22 -1.32 -9.82
C GLU A 228 25.67 -1.74 -10.15
N ALA A 229 25.91 -3.03 -10.46
CA ALA A 229 27.22 -3.58 -10.80
C ALA A 229 27.42 -3.85 -12.31
N GLU A 230 26.35 -4.03 -13.08
CA GLU A 230 26.38 -3.97 -14.55
C GLU A 230 26.33 -2.48 -14.99
N PRO A 231 27.24 -2.01 -15.86
CA PRO A 231 27.46 -0.58 -16.10
C PRO A 231 26.45 0.08 -17.05
N THR A 232 25.27 -0.51 -17.27
CA THR A 232 24.19 0.16 -17.99
C THR A 232 23.54 1.21 -17.08
N SER A 233 24.16 2.39 -17.04
CA SER A 233 23.57 3.58 -16.45
C SER A 233 22.13 3.75 -16.95
N LEU A 234 21.18 3.87 -16.02
CA LEU A 234 19.76 4.07 -16.34
C LEU A 234 19.63 5.22 -17.34
N ILE A 235 19.07 4.94 -18.52
CA ILE A 235 18.89 5.98 -19.55
C ILE A 235 17.70 6.83 -19.14
N TRP A 236 17.99 8.02 -18.63
CA TRP A 236 16.96 8.96 -18.22
C TRP A 236 16.33 9.66 -19.41
N SER A 237 15.02 9.77 -19.38
CA SER A 237 14.23 10.63 -20.25
C SER A 237 13.44 11.59 -19.37
N TRP A 238 13.41 12.86 -19.75
CA TRP A 238 12.90 13.91 -18.88
C TRP A 238 12.03 14.93 -19.63
N LYS A 239 11.13 15.59 -18.91
CA LYS A 239 10.26 16.63 -19.43
C LYS A 239 10.03 17.69 -18.35
N PRO A 240 10.22 18.99 -18.62
CA PRO A 240 9.84 20.02 -17.66
C PRO A 240 8.30 20.06 -17.57
N GLU A 241 7.78 20.28 -16.37
CA GLU A 241 6.38 20.67 -16.19
C GLU A 241 6.19 22.06 -16.83
N ASP A 242 5.17 22.20 -17.68
CA ASP A 242 4.82 23.51 -18.23
C ASP A 242 4.10 24.33 -17.17
N LEU A 243 4.86 25.18 -16.49
CA LEU A 243 4.36 26.14 -15.50
C LEU A 243 3.92 27.47 -16.12
N SER A 244 4.31 27.75 -17.36
CA SER A 244 4.34 29.11 -17.94
C SER A 244 3.04 29.89 -17.73
N LYS A 245 1.90 29.29 -18.09
CA LYS A 245 0.58 29.89 -17.89
C LYS A 245 0.18 29.96 -16.42
N ALA A 246 0.47 28.89 -15.66
CA ALA A 246 0.07 28.77 -14.26
C ALA A 246 0.71 29.87 -13.40
N VAL A 247 2.03 30.07 -13.49
CA VAL A 247 2.75 31.08 -12.69
C VAL A 247 2.54 32.53 -13.15
N GLN A 248 1.92 32.72 -14.32
CA GLN A 248 1.51 34.02 -14.85
C GLN A 248 0.01 34.28 -14.65
N GLY A 249 -0.71 33.46 -13.87
CA GLY A 249 -2.15 33.60 -13.63
C GLY A 249 -3.03 33.42 -14.88
N LEU A 250 -2.50 32.84 -15.96
CA LEU A 250 -3.17 32.64 -17.24
C LEU A 250 -3.94 31.30 -17.28
N GLU A 251 -5.11 31.33 -17.91
CA GLU A 251 -6.05 30.20 -17.99
C GLU A 251 -6.33 29.57 -16.60
N PRO A 252 -6.82 30.33 -15.62
CA PRO A 252 -7.25 29.76 -14.35
C PRO A 252 -8.51 28.90 -14.55
N ASP A 253 -8.61 27.81 -13.79
CA ASP A 253 -9.79 26.96 -13.75
C ASP A 253 -10.96 27.71 -13.05
N PHE A 254 -10.68 28.59 -12.07
CA PHE A 254 -11.63 29.55 -11.50
C PHE A 254 -10.95 30.76 -10.81
N THR A 255 -11.73 31.78 -10.44
CA THR A 255 -11.25 32.94 -9.66
C THR A 255 -12.19 33.29 -8.50
N THR A 256 -11.67 33.91 -7.44
CA THR A 256 -12.47 34.36 -6.29
C THR A 256 -11.83 35.55 -5.60
N ASN A 257 -12.62 36.38 -4.89
CA ASN A 257 -12.16 37.61 -4.23
C ASN A 257 -11.67 37.39 -2.79
N THR A 258 -11.47 36.14 -2.37
CA THR A 258 -10.89 35.79 -1.07
C THR A 258 -10.02 34.55 -1.23
N LEU A 259 -8.98 34.43 -0.42
CA LEU A 259 -8.23 33.19 -0.27
C LEU A 259 -9.15 32.03 0.15
N ARG A 260 -8.92 30.82 -0.38
CA ARG A 260 -9.71 29.61 -0.10
C ARG A 260 -8.83 28.50 0.46
N ASP A 261 -9.47 27.61 1.22
CA ASP A 261 -8.86 26.36 1.66
C ASP A 261 -8.73 25.39 0.49
N GLN A 262 -7.57 24.73 0.40
CA GLN A 262 -7.22 23.87 -0.73
C GLN A 262 -8.05 22.59 -0.82
N ILE A 263 -8.52 22.01 0.28
CA ILE A 263 -9.35 20.79 0.21
C ILE A 263 -10.68 21.13 -0.46
N LEU A 264 -11.23 22.32 -0.16
CA LEU A 264 -12.47 22.83 -0.77
C LEU A 264 -12.29 23.31 -2.22
N ALA A 265 -11.09 23.74 -2.60
CA ALA A 265 -10.75 24.26 -3.92
C ALA A 265 -10.34 23.16 -4.92
N SER A 266 -9.58 22.16 -4.46
CA SER A 266 -8.89 21.17 -5.31
C SER A 266 -9.53 19.77 -5.35
N VAL A 267 -10.32 19.42 -4.33
CA VAL A 267 -10.73 18.04 -4.03
C VAL A 267 -9.52 17.09 -3.96
N ASP A 268 -8.54 17.44 -3.10
CA ASP A 268 -7.30 16.69 -2.85
C ASP A 268 -6.34 16.61 -4.05
N ALA A 269 -6.17 17.74 -4.74
CA ALA A 269 -5.18 17.93 -5.79
C ALA A 269 -4.20 19.09 -5.47
N SER A 270 -3.02 19.07 -6.09
CA SER A 270 -2.07 20.20 -6.03
C SER A 270 -2.68 21.44 -6.69
N GLU A 271 -2.46 22.64 -6.18
CA GLU A 271 -3.01 23.88 -6.76
C GLU A 271 -1.96 24.95 -6.98
N TYR A 272 -2.04 25.61 -8.13
CA TYR A 272 -1.42 26.90 -8.37
C TYR A 272 -2.42 28.01 -8.08
N LEU A 273 -1.99 28.99 -7.30
CA LEU A 273 -2.79 30.10 -6.82
C LEU A 273 -2.06 31.41 -7.11
N CYS A 274 -2.67 32.33 -7.85
CA CYS A 274 -2.03 33.57 -8.26
C CYS A 274 -2.79 34.83 -7.81
N VAL A 275 -2.04 35.87 -7.46
CA VAL A 275 -2.54 37.22 -7.18
C VAL A 275 -1.68 38.25 -7.90
N ASN A 276 -2.32 39.32 -8.38
CA ASN A 276 -1.64 40.45 -9.02
C ASN A 276 -1.37 41.54 -7.97
N VAL A 277 -0.14 42.05 -7.93
CA VAL A 277 0.31 43.08 -6.99
C VAL A 277 0.90 44.25 -7.79
N SER A 278 0.44 45.46 -7.51
CA SER A 278 0.99 46.70 -8.10
C SER A 278 1.70 47.49 -7.00
N GLN A 279 3.01 47.25 -6.86
CA GLN A 279 3.90 47.86 -5.87
C GLN A 279 5.32 47.92 -6.43
N ASP A 280 6.06 48.99 -6.12
CA ASP A 280 7.40 49.30 -6.63
C ASP A 280 8.45 49.45 -5.50
N GLU A 281 8.57 48.44 -4.63
CA GLU A 281 9.56 48.45 -3.55
C GLU A 281 10.14 47.04 -3.29
N GLN A 282 11.32 46.98 -2.66
CA GLN A 282 11.85 45.75 -2.07
C GLN A 282 11.04 45.43 -0.82
N MET A 283 10.38 44.27 -0.78
CA MET A 283 9.47 43.88 0.30
C MET A 283 9.78 42.48 0.83
N SER A 284 9.31 42.16 2.03
CA SER A 284 9.28 40.76 2.52
C SER A 284 7.92 40.13 2.21
N LEU A 285 7.92 39.07 1.41
CA LEU A 285 6.73 38.26 1.14
C LEU A 285 6.58 37.21 2.24
N GLN A 286 5.67 37.49 3.19
CA GLN A 286 5.33 36.58 4.28
C GLN A 286 4.01 35.85 4.01
N MET A 287 3.97 34.54 4.28
CA MET A 287 2.77 33.71 4.16
C MET A 287 2.63 32.71 5.30
N ASN A 288 1.49 32.77 5.99
CA ASN A 288 1.07 31.74 6.93
C ASN A 288 0.37 30.60 6.16
N THR A 289 0.79 29.36 6.39
CA THR A 289 0.25 28.17 5.74
C THR A 289 -0.18 27.13 6.75
N ALA A 290 -1.32 26.50 6.47
CA ALA A 290 -1.85 25.34 7.18
C ALA A 290 -1.55 24.03 6.41
N GLY A 291 -0.41 23.98 5.72
CA GLY A 291 -0.06 22.90 4.80
C GLY A 291 1.34 22.34 4.94
N HIS A 292 1.61 21.37 4.07
CA HIS A 292 2.81 20.54 4.08
C HIS A 292 4.02 21.21 3.44
N ILE A 293 3.79 21.93 2.33
CA ILE A 293 4.82 22.49 1.46
C ILE A 293 4.25 23.70 0.72
N LEU A 294 5.12 24.67 0.43
CA LEU A 294 4.83 25.87 -0.35
C LEU A 294 6.02 26.17 -1.26
N HIS A 295 5.74 26.40 -2.54
CA HIS A 295 6.67 26.97 -3.50
C HIS A 295 6.12 28.33 -3.94
N ALA A 296 6.94 29.37 -3.85
CA ALA A 296 6.55 30.73 -4.20
C ALA A 296 7.31 31.20 -5.43
N PHE A 297 6.59 31.83 -6.36
CA PHE A 297 7.11 32.39 -7.60
C PHE A 297 6.73 33.86 -7.70
N VAL A 298 7.61 34.67 -8.27
CA VAL A 298 7.36 36.08 -8.60
C VAL A 298 7.68 36.28 -10.07
N ASN A 299 6.71 36.79 -10.83
CA ASN A 299 6.82 37.05 -12.28
C ASN A 299 7.24 35.82 -13.11
N GLY A 300 7.00 34.61 -12.57
CA GLY A 300 7.35 33.32 -13.17
C GLY A 300 8.60 32.64 -12.58
N ASP A 301 9.46 33.38 -11.89
CA ASP A 301 10.70 32.84 -11.30
C ASP A 301 10.47 32.29 -9.89
N LEU A 302 11.05 31.13 -9.59
CA LEU A 302 10.94 30.49 -8.26
C LEU A 302 11.84 31.21 -7.25
N ILE A 303 11.24 31.92 -6.29
CA ILE A 303 11.95 32.68 -5.25
C ILE A 303 12.26 31.85 -4.00
N GLY A 304 11.54 30.74 -3.77
CA GLY A 304 11.69 29.96 -2.55
C GLY A 304 10.83 28.71 -2.50
N SER A 305 11.20 27.79 -1.61
CA SER A 305 10.47 26.55 -1.34
C SER A 305 10.71 26.12 0.10
N GLU A 306 9.63 25.95 0.87
CA GLU A 306 9.69 25.57 2.28
C GLU A 306 8.60 24.55 2.61
N TYR A 307 8.81 23.79 3.69
CA TYR A 307 7.93 22.69 4.10
C TYR A 307 7.82 22.62 5.63
N ALA A 308 6.71 22.06 6.10
CA ALA A 308 6.42 21.93 7.52
C ALA A 308 7.35 20.89 8.19
N PRO A 309 8.23 21.28 9.12
CA PRO A 309 9.16 20.34 9.73
C PRO A 309 8.42 19.39 10.69
N ASN A 310 9.03 18.22 10.93
CA ASN A 310 8.60 17.27 11.96
C ASN A 310 7.20 16.65 11.78
N GLY A 311 6.63 16.67 10.57
CA GLY A 311 5.27 16.17 10.30
C GLY A 311 4.16 17.05 10.88
N LYS A 312 4.45 18.35 11.06
CA LYS A 312 3.41 19.37 11.28
C LYS A 312 2.68 19.69 9.97
N PHE A 313 1.57 20.40 10.09
CA PHE A 313 0.79 20.92 8.96
C PHE A 313 0.67 22.44 9.05
N SER A 314 1.72 23.13 9.49
CA SER A 314 1.79 24.59 9.46
C SER A 314 3.21 25.12 9.58
N PHE A 315 3.46 26.25 8.90
CA PHE A 315 4.68 27.05 8.98
C PHE A 315 4.40 28.48 8.47
N VAL A 316 5.38 29.37 8.64
CA VAL A 316 5.40 30.69 8.02
C VAL A 316 6.54 30.71 7.01
N PHE A 317 6.23 30.95 5.75
CA PHE A 317 7.20 31.23 4.71
C PHE A 317 7.52 32.72 4.73
N GLU A 318 8.81 33.07 4.63
CA GLU A 318 9.23 34.46 4.49
C GLU A 318 10.47 34.58 3.58
N LYS A 319 10.38 35.47 2.57
CA LYS A 319 11.47 35.81 1.65
C LYS A 319 11.40 37.27 1.24
N GLU A 320 12.56 37.92 1.19
CA GLU A 320 12.71 39.19 0.48
C GLU A 320 12.46 38.99 -1.02
N VAL A 321 11.71 39.91 -1.62
CA VAL A 321 11.37 39.95 -3.04
C VAL A 321 11.62 41.34 -3.59
N VAL A 322 12.11 41.39 -4.83
CA VAL A 322 12.20 42.62 -5.62
C VAL A 322 11.03 42.62 -6.58
N LEU A 323 10.17 43.62 -6.48
CA LEU A 323 9.05 43.84 -7.39
C LEU A 323 9.43 44.86 -8.46
N ASN A 324 8.84 44.71 -9.64
CA ASN A 324 9.01 45.64 -10.76
C ASN A 324 8.03 46.81 -10.63
N GLN A 325 8.34 47.92 -11.31
CA GLN A 325 7.46 49.11 -11.44
C GLN A 325 6.08 48.84 -12.07
N GLU A 326 5.93 47.69 -12.73
CA GLU A 326 4.70 47.30 -13.41
C GLU A 326 3.83 46.37 -12.54
N MET A 327 2.86 45.70 -13.15
CA MET A 327 2.04 44.71 -12.45
C MET A 327 2.86 43.44 -12.21
N ASN A 328 3.06 43.08 -10.94
CA ASN A 328 3.75 41.86 -10.54
C ASN A 328 2.75 40.73 -10.32
N ILE A 329 3.15 39.49 -10.62
CA ILE A 329 2.33 38.30 -10.40
C ILE A 329 3.03 37.43 -9.36
N ILE A 330 2.36 37.22 -8.23
CA ILE A 330 2.81 36.29 -7.20
C ILE A 330 2.01 35.00 -7.39
N ALA A 331 2.72 33.90 -7.66
CA ALA A 331 2.13 32.59 -7.85
C ALA A 331 2.63 31.61 -6.78
N LEU A 332 1.70 30.84 -6.23
CA LEU A 332 1.90 29.97 -5.09
C LEU A 332 1.49 28.56 -5.46
N LEU A 333 2.38 27.59 -5.33
CA LEU A 333 2.03 26.17 -5.42
C LEU A 333 2.06 25.59 -4.01
N SER A 334 0.92 25.11 -3.52
CA SER A 334 0.76 24.68 -2.12
C SER A 334 0.06 23.32 -1.98
N ALA A 335 0.12 22.80 -0.74
CA ALA A 335 -0.74 21.74 -0.23
C ALA A 335 -1.85 22.23 0.72
N THR A 336 -1.74 23.46 1.26
CA THR A 336 -2.84 24.26 1.86
C THR A 336 -2.32 25.68 2.20
N VAL A 337 -3.14 26.73 2.08
CA VAL A 337 -2.77 28.11 2.50
C VAL A 337 -3.85 28.69 3.41
N LYS A 338 -3.45 29.35 4.51
CA LYS A 338 -4.36 30.06 5.41
C LYS A 338 -3.68 31.29 5.99
N SER A 339 -3.95 32.45 5.39
CA SER A 339 -3.48 33.73 5.90
C SER A 339 -4.14 34.10 7.23
N ILE A 340 -3.34 34.68 8.12
CA ILE A 340 -3.75 35.47 9.29
C ILE A 340 -2.74 36.61 9.38
N GLY A 341 -3.17 37.84 9.10
CA GLY A 341 -2.31 39.03 9.13
C GLY A 341 -2.50 39.88 10.39
N ASN A 342 -1.43 40.59 10.78
CA ASN A 342 -1.49 41.85 11.53
C ASN A 342 -0.07 42.42 11.75
N TYR A 343 0.30 43.48 11.03
CA TYR A 343 1.24 44.54 11.47
C TYR A 343 1.01 45.81 10.61
N ASN A 344 1.31 46.99 11.17
CA ASN A 344 0.74 48.27 10.69
C ASN A 344 1.18 48.73 9.28
N ASP A 345 2.26 48.18 8.72
CA ASP A 345 2.78 48.53 7.39
C ASP A 345 2.71 47.36 6.39
N THR A 346 1.78 46.41 6.59
CA THR A 346 1.65 45.20 5.74
C THR A 346 0.47 45.30 4.78
N ILE A 347 0.69 44.99 3.49
CA ILE A 347 -0.38 44.86 2.49
C ILE A 347 -1.02 43.47 2.61
N ASP A 348 -2.26 43.40 3.10
CA ASP A 348 -2.99 42.13 3.19
C ASP A 348 -3.62 41.72 1.84
N LEU A 349 -3.06 40.67 1.23
CA LEU A 349 -3.56 40.10 -0.03
C LEU A 349 -4.72 39.10 0.17
N SER A 350 -5.12 38.78 1.40
CA SER A 350 -6.14 37.75 1.70
C SER A 350 -7.51 38.02 1.05
N PHE A 351 -7.85 39.29 0.85
CA PHE A 351 -9.09 39.78 0.23
C PHE A 351 -8.90 40.28 -1.21
N SER A 352 -7.74 39.99 -1.83
CA SER A 352 -7.49 40.29 -3.24
C SER A 352 -8.22 39.31 -4.18
N LYS A 353 -8.26 39.62 -5.47
CA LYS A 353 -8.72 38.66 -6.48
C LYS A 353 -7.64 37.61 -6.73
N TRP A 354 -7.97 36.37 -6.39
CA TRP A 354 -7.14 35.19 -6.52
C TRP A 354 -7.59 34.32 -7.70
N SER A 355 -6.63 33.77 -8.43
CA SER A 355 -6.85 32.90 -9.60
C SER A 355 -6.27 31.52 -9.35
N TYR A 356 -7.04 30.45 -9.57
CA TYR A 356 -6.70 29.08 -9.20
C TYR A 356 -6.56 28.19 -10.43
N LYS A 357 -5.55 27.31 -10.45
CA LYS A 357 -5.36 26.25 -11.44
C LYS A 357 -5.09 24.94 -10.72
N VAL A 358 -5.98 23.98 -10.89
CA VAL A 358 -5.99 22.71 -10.15
C VAL A 358 -5.22 21.65 -10.93
N GLY A 359 -4.26 21.01 -10.27
CA GLY A 359 -3.46 19.90 -10.76
C GLY A 359 -2.26 20.30 -11.61
N LEU A 360 -1.28 19.39 -11.67
CA LEU A 360 -0.16 19.45 -12.61
C LEU A 360 -0.64 19.15 -14.05
N ASN A 361 -0.14 19.89 -15.03
CA ASN A 361 -0.32 19.65 -16.45
C ASN A 361 0.19 18.25 -16.84
N GLY A 362 1.33 17.80 -16.30
CA GLY A 362 1.79 16.42 -16.50
C GLY A 362 0.84 15.35 -15.96
N LYS A 363 0.10 15.63 -14.87
CA LYS A 363 -0.94 14.73 -14.35
C LYS A 363 -2.18 14.72 -15.26
N LYS A 364 -2.63 15.89 -15.75
CA LYS A 364 -3.71 16.01 -16.75
C LYS A 364 -3.35 15.29 -18.07
N GLN A 365 -2.09 15.34 -18.47
CA GLN A 365 -1.54 14.64 -19.65
C GLN A 365 -1.24 13.14 -19.43
N GLN A 366 -1.44 12.61 -18.21
CA GLN A 366 -1.13 11.22 -17.83
C GLN A 366 0.31 10.79 -18.16
N VAL A 367 1.28 11.68 -17.93
CA VAL A 367 2.72 11.50 -18.23
C VAL A 367 3.35 10.30 -17.51
N SER A 368 2.70 9.79 -16.45
CA SER A 368 3.08 8.58 -15.70
C SER A 368 2.61 7.26 -16.31
N LEU A 369 1.76 7.30 -17.34
CA LEU A 369 1.37 6.11 -18.13
C LEU A 369 2.18 6.12 -19.43
N ASP A 370 2.53 4.94 -19.96
CA ASP A 370 3.34 4.76 -21.19
C ASP A 370 2.57 5.22 -22.44
N ASN A 371 2.38 6.55 -22.56
CA ASN A 371 1.54 7.19 -23.55
C ASN A 371 2.42 7.86 -24.62
N SER A 372 2.42 7.27 -25.81
CA SER A 372 3.30 7.59 -26.94
C SER A 372 3.16 9.03 -27.49
N ASN A 373 2.10 9.75 -27.10
CA ASN A 373 1.78 11.08 -27.59
C ASN A 373 2.46 12.23 -26.82
N SER A 374 3.35 11.94 -25.87
CA SER A 374 4.11 12.96 -25.14
C SER A 374 5.53 13.08 -25.67
N SER A 375 5.97 14.29 -26.04
CA SER A 375 7.37 14.57 -26.35
C SER A 375 8.20 14.60 -25.06
N TRP A 376 9.30 13.84 -25.05
CA TRP A 376 10.26 13.79 -23.97
C TRP A 376 11.66 14.08 -24.49
N ASN A 377 12.49 14.72 -23.67
CA ASN A 377 13.92 14.84 -23.93
C ASN A 377 14.60 13.50 -23.61
N THR A 378 15.65 13.18 -24.36
CA THR A 378 16.44 11.94 -24.23
C THR A 378 17.92 12.26 -24.33
N GLY A 379 18.76 11.49 -23.63
CA GLY A 379 20.22 11.64 -23.63
C GLY A 379 20.82 11.70 -22.22
N ASP A 380 22.12 11.48 -22.13
CA ASP A 380 22.84 11.32 -20.85
C ASP A 380 22.89 12.62 -20.02
N MET A 381 22.66 13.77 -20.65
CA MET A 381 22.56 15.06 -19.99
C MET A 381 21.10 15.38 -19.65
N PHE A 382 20.73 15.06 -18.41
CA PHE A 382 19.44 15.40 -17.81
C PHE A 382 19.60 16.49 -16.73
N PRO A 383 18.58 17.35 -16.52
CA PRO A 383 18.59 18.34 -15.46
C PRO A 383 18.75 17.68 -14.09
N LYS A 384 19.51 18.32 -13.21
CA LYS A 384 19.71 17.87 -11.82
C LYS A 384 19.38 19.04 -10.90
N LYS A 385 18.62 18.79 -9.84
CA LYS A 385 18.11 19.81 -8.90
C LYS A 385 17.23 20.89 -9.55
N VAL A 386 16.70 20.64 -10.75
CA VAL A 386 15.66 21.48 -11.35
C VAL A 386 14.30 21.00 -10.80
N PRO A 387 13.54 21.86 -10.11
CA PRO A 387 12.22 21.50 -9.60
C PRO A 387 11.22 21.31 -10.75
N PHE A 388 10.06 20.71 -10.46
CA PHE A 388 8.97 20.51 -11.44
C PHE A 388 9.43 19.86 -12.75
N THR A 389 10.27 18.84 -12.64
CA THR A 389 10.70 18.04 -13.79
C THR A 389 10.20 16.61 -13.64
N TRP A 390 9.53 16.11 -14.68
CA TRP A 390 9.17 14.71 -14.81
C TRP A 390 10.37 13.92 -15.31
N TYR A 391 10.64 12.79 -14.65
CA TYR A 391 11.66 11.85 -15.07
C TYR A 391 11.01 10.49 -15.29
N LYS A 392 11.42 9.80 -16.35
CA LYS A 392 11.21 8.37 -16.52
C LYS A 392 12.54 7.71 -16.86
N ILE A 393 12.68 6.45 -16.52
CA ILE A 393 13.76 5.63 -17.02
C ILE A 393 13.25 5.03 -18.33
N MET A 394 13.94 5.30 -19.43
CA MET A 394 13.85 4.40 -20.57
C MET A 394 14.59 3.13 -20.15
N GLU A 395 13.85 2.06 -19.90
CA GLU A 395 14.47 0.73 -19.82
C GLU A 395 15.38 0.60 -21.04
N VAL A 396 16.64 0.25 -20.79
CA VAL A 396 17.54 -0.11 -21.88
C VAL A 396 16.97 -1.41 -22.42
N PHE A 397 16.12 -1.31 -23.45
CA PHE A 397 16.11 -2.31 -24.50
C PHE A 397 17.55 -2.34 -25.01
N SER A 398 18.38 -3.17 -24.37
CA SER A 398 19.44 -3.83 -25.08
C SER A 398 18.72 -4.48 -26.25
N ARG A 399 18.86 -3.86 -27.42
CA ARG A 399 18.56 -4.53 -28.68
C ARG A 399 19.15 -5.91 -28.52
N CYS A 400 18.34 -6.96 -28.65
CA CYS A 400 18.86 -8.30 -28.71
C CYS A 400 19.75 -8.35 -29.95
N SER A 401 21.03 -8.05 -29.76
CA SER A 401 22.05 -8.30 -30.75
C SER A 401 21.94 -9.79 -31.04
N SER A 402 22.02 -10.14 -32.32
CA SER A 402 21.87 -11.51 -32.81
C SER A 402 23.05 -12.43 -32.42
N GLU A 403 23.71 -12.15 -31.30
CA GLU A 403 24.92 -12.79 -30.81
C GLU A 403 24.78 -13.06 -29.30
N ILE A 404 24.30 -14.27 -29.01
CA ILE A 404 24.64 -15.09 -27.84
C ILE A 404 24.25 -14.52 -26.45
N GLY A 405 23.08 -14.96 -25.96
CA GLY A 405 23.00 -15.51 -24.59
C GLY A 405 22.81 -14.55 -23.41
N ARG A 406 21.96 -13.52 -23.49
CA ARG A 406 21.45 -12.79 -22.31
C ARG A 406 19.92 -12.60 -22.37
N ILE A 407 19.25 -12.85 -21.25
CA ILE A 407 17.79 -12.70 -21.07
C ILE A 407 17.50 -11.34 -20.42
N CYS A 408 16.51 -10.62 -20.95
CA CYS A 408 15.96 -9.41 -20.34
C CYS A 408 14.57 -9.71 -19.77
N LEU A 409 14.31 -9.32 -18.52
CA LEU A 409 13.00 -9.42 -17.88
C LEU A 409 12.41 -8.02 -17.73
N LYS A 410 11.12 -7.86 -18.08
CA LYS A 410 10.33 -6.65 -17.76
C LYS A 410 9.32 -6.99 -16.68
N SER A 411 9.31 -6.23 -15.59
CA SER A 411 8.40 -6.45 -14.45
C SER A 411 7.03 -5.79 -14.67
N SER A 412 6.27 -6.26 -15.67
CA SER A 412 4.81 -6.03 -15.75
C SER A 412 4.18 -6.83 -16.90
N SER A 413 3.28 -7.76 -16.57
CA SER A 413 2.42 -8.57 -17.46
C SER A 413 3.12 -9.45 -18.52
N VAL A 414 2.89 -10.76 -18.42
CA VAL A 414 3.26 -11.84 -19.36
C VAL A 414 4.76 -11.91 -19.70
N SER A 415 5.44 -12.89 -19.08
CA SER A 415 6.82 -13.22 -19.45
C SER A 415 6.81 -14.31 -20.53
N CYS A 416 7.53 -14.08 -21.63
CA CYS A 416 7.76 -15.11 -22.65
C CYS A 416 9.27 -15.32 -22.86
N HIS A 417 9.66 -16.59 -22.97
CA HIS A 417 11.03 -16.98 -23.30
C HIS A 417 11.07 -17.59 -24.69
N TYR A 418 12.05 -17.20 -25.50
CA TYR A 418 12.35 -17.79 -26.80
C TYR A 418 13.84 -18.12 -26.87
N ASP A 419 14.17 -19.38 -27.16
CA ASP A 419 15.55 -19.85 -27.39
C ASP A 419 15.59 -20.71 -28.65
N HIS A 420 16.76 -20.82 -29.28
CA HIS A 420 16.98 -21.56 -30.51
C HIS A 420 17.74 -22.87 -30.23
N ALA A 421 17.09 -24.01 -30.45
CA ALA A 421 17.66 -25.34 -30.25
C ALA A 421 18.57 -25.77 -31.42
N VAL A 422 19.66 -25.04 -31.64
CA VAL A 422 20.74 -25.42 -32.59
C VAL A 422 21.74 -26.39 -31.95
N GLU A 423 21.90 -26.31 -30.63
CA GLU A 423 22.68 -27.20 -29.77
C GLU A 423 21.89 -27.45 -28.45
N PRO A 424 22.30 -28.34 -27.53
CA PRO A 424 21.53 -28.66 -26.31
C PRO A 424 21.50 -27.51 -25.28
N ASN A 425 20.76 -26.45 -25.61
CA ASN A 425 20.47 -25.33 -24.72
C ASN A 425 19.51 -25.78 -23.61
N THR A 426 19.64 -25.14 -22.46
CA THR A 426 18.88 -25.47 -21.25
C THR A 426 18.05 -24.26 -20.84
N LEU A 427 16.72 -24.39 -20.87
CA LEU A 427 15.84 -23.35 -20.33
C LEU A 427 16.06 -23.24 -18.82
N VAL A 428 16.04 -22.01 -18.30
CA VAL A 428 16.04 -21.72 -16.86
C VAL A 428 14.95 -20.71 -16.59
N LEU A 429 13.98 -21.07 -15.74
CA LEU A 429 12.93 -20.17 -15.26
C LEU A 429 13.15 -19.89 -13.77
N PHE A 430 12.85 -18.66 -13.35
CA PHE A 430 12.97 -18.18 -11.97
C PHE A 430 11.60 -17.72 -11.47
N GLU A 431 11.28 -18.01 -10.21
CA GLU A 431 10.03 -17.57 -9.58
C GLU A 431 10.19 -16.19 -8.91
N GLU A 432 9.38 -15.22 -9.34
CA GLU A 432 8.83 -14.20 -8.43
C GLU A 432 7.32 -14.40 -8.37
N ALA A 433 6.89 -15.14 -7.34
CA ALA A 433 5.53 -15.50 -6.96
C ALA A 433 4.62 -16.14 -8.04
N GLY A 434 4.31 -17.44 -7.85
CA GLY A 434 2.99 -17.97 -8.20
C GLY A 434 2.69 -18.05 -9.70
N ILE A 435 3.50 -18.83 -10.43
CA ILE A 435 3.20 -19.18 -11.82
C ILE A 435 2.02 -20.15 -11.87
N ASP A 436 0.89 -19.74 -12.45
CA ASP A 436 -0.07 -20.67 -13.05
C ASP A 436 0.25 -20.78 -14.56
N PRO A 437 0.90 -21.87 -15.01
CA PRO A 437 1.19 -22.06 -16.43
C PRO A 437 -0.07 -22.59 -17.14
N SER A 438 -1.20 -21.91 -17.01
CA SER A 438 -2.46 -22.27 -17.68
C SER A 438 -2.53 -21.77 -19.13
N GLN A 439 -1.44 -21.20 -19.66
CA GLN A 439 -1.39 -20.44 -20.92
C GLN A 439 -0.29 -20.94 -21.91
N VAL A 440 -0.18 -22.26 -22.11
CA VAL A 440 0.51 -22.91 -23.26
C VAL A 440 2.05 -22.81 -23.33
N ALA A 441 2.70 -23.97 -23.52
CA ALA A 441 4.08 -24.10 -23.96
C ALA A 441 4.14 -24.91 -25.27
N SER A 442 5.03 -24.52 -26.19
CA SER A 442 5.14 -25.08 -27.54
C SER A 442 6.61 -25.28 -27.93
N PHE A 443 6.95 -26.47 -28.42
CA PHE A 443 8.28 -26.82 -28.93
C PHE A 443 8.20 -27.15 -30.42
N GLY A 444 8.74 -26.28 -31.28
CA GLY A 444 8.61 -26.42 -32.73
C GLY A 444 8.85 -25.11 -33.50
N ASP A 445 7.84 -24.65 -34.26
CA ASP A 445 7.86 -23.41 -35.07
C ASP A 445 6.89 -22.30 -34.57
N PRO A 446 6.99 -21.88 -33.29
CA PRO A 446 6.08 -20.90 -32.68
C PRO A 446 5.84 -19.64 -33.54
N GLN A 447 4.57 -19.30 -33.80
CA GLN A 447 4.13 -18.11 -34.54
C GLN A 447 3.62 -17.00 -33.61
N SER A 448 3.59 -15.76 -34.12
CA SER A 448 3.19 -14.55 -33.38
C SER A 448 4.19 -14.09 -32.28
N THR A 449 3.84 -13.02 -31.58
CA THR A 449 4.63 -12.35 -30.53
C THR A 449 4.16 -12.73 -29.12
N CYS A 450 4.99 -12.40 -28.11
CA CYS A 450 4.65 -12.59 -26.70
C CYS A 450 3.28 -11.97 -26.32
N GLY A 451 2.49 -12.66 -25.49
CA GLY A 451 1.15 -12.24 -25.06
C GLY A 451 0.02 -12.61 -26.03
N SER A 452 0.34 -12.91 -27.28
CA SER A 452 -0.60 -13.35 -28.33
C SER A 452 -0.05 -14.54 -29.13
N PHE A 453 0.73 -15.38 -28.45
CA PHE A 453 1.46 -16.49 -29.03
C PHE A 453 0.52 -17.57 -29.61
N GLN A 454 0.86 -18.15 -30.77
CA GLN A 454 0.12 -19.25 -31.39
C GLN A 454 1.04 -20.42 -31.78
N ILE A 455 0.61 -21.63 -31.43
CA ILE A 455 1.24 -22.88 -31.85
C ILE A 455 1.32 -22.90 -33.38
N GLY A 456 2.52 -23.16 -33.93
CA GLY A 456 2.78 -23.14 -35.36
C GLY A 456 2.38 -24.43 -36.09
N SER A 457 2.92 -24.61 -37.31
CA SER A 457 2.63 -25.75 -38.16
C SER A 457 3.28 -27.06 -37.70
N CYS A 458 4.28 -26.97 -36.83
CA CYS A 458 4.97 -28.06 -36.17
C CYS A 458 5.04 -27.80 -34.65
N ASN A 459 4.52 -28.74 -33.87
CA ASN A 459 4.59 -28.70 -32.42
C ASN A 459 4.81 -30.11 -31.85
N VAL A 460 5.29 -30.15 -30.62
CA VAL A 460 5.31 -31.37 -29.80
C VAL A 460 4.28 -31.23 -28.68
N ASP A 461 3.21 -32.01 -28.75
CA ASP A 461 2.03 -31.87 -27.88
C ASP A 461 2.32 -32.15 -26.38
N SER A 462 3.36 -32.94 -26.09
CA SER A 462 3.84 -33.19 -24.72
C SER A 462 4.56 -31.99 -24.09
N ALA A 463 4.97 -30.97 -24.85
CA ALA A 463 5.82 -29.88 -24.36
C ALA A 463 5.20 -29.14 -23.17
N PHE A 464 3.91 -28.83 -23.25
CA PHE A 464 3.16 -28.22 -22.15
C PHE A 464 3.19 -29.06 -20.86
N GLY A 465 2.94 -30.37 -20.98
CA GLY A 465 2.92 -31.27 -19.82
C GLY A 465 4.29 -31.38 -19.14
N LEU A 466 5.36 -31.43 -19.94
CA LEU A 466 6.74 -31.59 -19.47
C LEU A 466 7.26 -30.33 -18.77
N VAL A 467 7.08 -29.13 -19.38
CA VAL A 467 7.45 -27.86 -18.74
C VAL A 467 6.65 -27.65 -17.46
N ARG A 468 5.34 -27.90 -17.50
CA ARG A 468 4.47 -27.80 -16.32
C ARG A 468 4.91 -28.74 -15.19
N GLN A 469 5.24 -29.99 -15.49
CA GLN A 469 5.70 -30.95 -14.49
C GLN A 469 7.06 -30.57 -13.88
N ALA A 470 7.96 -29.99 -14.66
CA ALA A 470 9.27 -29.56 -14.18
C ALA A 470 9.24 -28.26 -13.35
N CYS A 471 8.27 -27.37 -13.60
CA CYS A 471 8.32 -25.98 -13.13
C CYS A 471 7.22 -25.56 -12.15
N VAL A 472 6.06 -26.22 -12.09
CA VAL A 472 5.00 -25.84 -11.14
C VAL A 472 5.46 -26.04 -9.69
N GLY A 473 5.40 -24.97 -8.90
CA GLY A 473 5.73 -24.97 -7.47
C GLY A 473 7.24 -25.04 -7.16
N GLN A 474 8.11 -24.76 -8.14
CA GLN A 474 9.55 -24.68 -7.96
C GLN A 474 10.05 -23.25 -8.09
N ALA A 475 10.82 -22.77 -7.10
CA ALA A 475 11.40 -21.43 -7.12
C ALA A 475 12.40 -21.18 -8.27
N LYS A 476 12.91 -22.28 -8.84
CA LYS A 476 13.72 -22.31 -10.06
C LYS A 476 13.55 -23.69 -10.70
N CYS A 477 13.30 -23.74 -12.00
CA CYS A 477 13.30 -24.99 -12.76
C CYS A 477 14.26 -24.90 -13.95
N SER A 478 14.55 -26.06 -14.54
CA SER A 478 15.43 -26.14 -15.70
C SER A 478 15.02 -27.31 -16.60
N VAL A 479 14.90 -27.04 -17.91
CA VAL A 479 14.38 -28.02 -18.89
C VAL A 479 15.32 -28.06 -20.11
N PRO A 480 15.94 -29.21 -20.43
CA PRO A 480 16.77 -29.35 -21.63
C PRO A 480 15.93 -29.23 -22.92
N MET A 481 16.38 -28.44 -23.89
CA MET A 481 15.70 -28.25 -25.17
C MET A 481 16.15 -29.28 -26.21
N ASP A 482 15.97 -30.58 -25.93
CA ASP A 482 16.34 -31.67 -26.84
C ASP A 482 15.20 -32.64 -27.16
N GLU A 483 15.36 -33.41 -28.23
CA GLU A 483 14.38 -34.43 -28.67
C GLU A 483 14.23 -35.59 -27.67
N LYS A 484 15.21 -35.80 -26.76
CA LYS A 484 15.10 -36.82 -25.71
C LYS A 484 14.13 -36.39 -24.62
N THR A 485 14.07 -35.10 -24.34
CA THR A 485 13.23 -34.47 -23.32
C THR A 485 11.82 -34.27 -23.85
N PHE A 486 11.68 -33.66 -25.02
CA PHE A 486 10.37 -33.31 -25.58
C PHE A 486 9.76 -34.41 -26.45
N GLY A 487 10.58 -35.17 -27.17
CA GLY A 487 10.17 -36.09 -28.24
C GLY A 487 10.48 -35.55 -29.63
N ALA A 488 10.46 -36.43 -30.64
CA ALA A 488 10.72 -36.07 -32.03
C ALA A 488 9.54 -35.25 -32.61
N SER A 489 9.82 -34.01 -33.00
CA SER A 489 8.87 -33.11 -33.69
C SER A 489 8.76 -33.44 -35.18
N GLN A 490 7.62 -33.23 -35.82
CA GLN A 490 7.47 -33.34 -37.30
C GLN A 490 8.05 -32.13 -38.09
N CYS A 491 9.00 -31.41 -37.51
CA CYS A 491 9.56 -30.20 -38.11
C CYS A 491 10.59 -30.58 -39.19
N ASN A 492 10.54 -29.92 -40.36
CA ASN A 492 11.56 -30.09 -41.38
C ASN A 492 12.93 -29.62 -40.88
N TYR A 493 13.97 -30.41 -41.17
CA TYR A 493 15.34 -30.25 -40.65
C TYR A 493 16.05 -28.91 -40.94
N SER A 494 15.46 -28.03 -41.76
CA SER A 494 16.03 -26.72 -42.11
C SER A 494 15.52 -25.54 -41.28
N SER A 495 14.54 -25.72 -40.38
CA SER A 495 14.07 -24.66 -39.47
C SER A 495 14.67 -24.82 -38.06
N SER A 496 15.20 -23.72 -37.52
CA SER A 496 15.66 -23.68 -36.13
C SER A 496 14.46 -23.86 -35.18
N ARG A 497 14.43 -24.97 -34.45
CA ARG A 497 13.38 -25.23 -33.45
C ARG A 497 13.48 -24.23 -32.30
N ARG A 498 12.34 -23.82 -31.77
CA ARG A 498 12.23 -22.93 -30.61
C ARG A 498 11.29 -23.53 -29.58
N LEU A 499 11.66 -23.40 -28.30
CA LEU A 499 10.71 -23.53 -27.20
C LEU A 499 10.15 -22.13 -26.91
N ALA A 500 8.83 -22.01 -26.87
CA ALA A 500 8.10 -20.85 -26.39
C ALA A 500 7.21 -21.28 -25.23
N ASP A 501 7.23 -20.52 -24.15
CA ASP A 501 6.36 -20.69 -22.99
C ASP A 501 5.84 -19.33 -22.55
N GLN A 502 4.56 -19.27 -22.16
CA GLN A 502 3.89 -18.04 -21.75
C GLN A 502 3.35 -18.19 -20.32
N ALA A 503 4.06 -17.57 -19.37
CA ALA A 503 3.71 -17.57 -17.96
C ALA A 503 2.94 -16.31 -17.55
N THR A 504 1.91 -16.50 -16.73
CA THR A 504 1.18 -15.40 -16.07
C THR A 504 1.40 -15.50 -14.57
N CYS A 505 1.98 -14.46 -13.96
CA CYS A 505 2.04 -14.33 -12.50
C CYS A 505 0.65 -13.93 -11.98
N ALA A 506 0.21 -14.53 -10.88
CA ALA A 506 -1.11 -14.34 -10.28
C ALA A 506 -1.09 -13.35 -9.09
#